data_AF-A0A1Y1M6Z3-F1
#
_entry.id   AF-A0A1Y1M6Z3-F1
#
_cell.length_a   1.000
_cell.length_b   1.000
_cell.length_c   1.000
_cell.angle_alpha   90.00
_cell.angle_beta   90.00
_cell.angle_gamma   90.00
#
_symmetry.space_group_name_H-M   'P 1'
#
loop_
_entity.id
_entity.type
_entity.pdbx_description
1 polymer ?
#
loop_
_entity_poly.entity_id
_entity_poly.type
_entity_poly.pdbx_seq_one_letter_code
_entity_poly.pdbx_strand_id
1 'polypeptide(L)'
;LHIGKGVQLDLRGEGDVWLLCLSDHPVFVQSYYLDREAGRAPGDAVHKIYPLAYIKVFDLRQCHHQMTSQASTAQAAAAAQAAAVAGHIPGPHSVGGIAPAVSLSSAAGIGVDDLRRLCILRLSFVKGWGPDYPRQSIKETPCWIEVHLHRALQLLDEVLHTIPIDGARGNL
;
A
#
# COMPACT_ATOMS: atom_id res chain seq x y z
N LEU A 1 -11.81 -31.19 4.99
CA LEU A 1 -10.63 -30.31 4.94
C LEU A 1 -10.55 -29.69 3.54
N HIS A 2 -10.91 -28.41 3.35
CA HIS A 2 -11.21 -27.85 2.00
C HIS A 2 -10.05 -27.13 1.32
N ILE A 3 -8.92 -26.90 2.01
CA ILE A 3 -7.74 -26.26 1.40
C ILE A 3 -7.13 -27.19 0.32
N GLY A 4 -7.09 -28.49 0.57
CA GLY A 4 -6.56 -29.48 -0.37
C GLY A 4 -5.10 -29.19 -0.74
N LYS A 5 -4.79 -29.19 -2.03
CA LYS A 5 -3.46 -28.86 -2.57
C LYS A 5 -3.08 -27.38 -2.45
N GLY A 6 -4.02 -26.51 -2.04
CA GLY A 6 -3.76 -25.09 -1.80
C GLY A 6 -3.42 -24.29 -3.07
N VAL A 7 -2.40 -23.44 -2.98
CA VAL A 7 -1.92 -22.60 -4.08
C VAL A 7 -0.41 -22.71 -4.19
N GLN A 8 0.11 -22.47 -5.39
CA GLN A 8 1.52 -22.26 -5.64
C GLN A 8 1.74 -20.81 -6.05
N LEU A 9 2.74 -20.18 -5.43
CA LEU A 9 3.20 -18.83 -5.75
C LEU A 9 4.56 -18.94 -6.43
N ASP A 10 4.62 -18.55 -7.70
CA ASP A 10 5.87 -18.55 -8.48
C ASP A 10 6.45 -17.15 -8.53
N LEU A 11 7.72 -17.02 -8.13
CA LEU A 11 8.51 -15.84 -8.40
C LEU A 11 9.10 -15.93 -9.81
N ARG A 12 8.88 -14.91 -10.64
CA ARG A 12 9.40 -14.81 -12.01
C ARG A 12 10.25 -13.55 -12.16
N GLY A 13 11.40 -13.70 -12.81
CA GLY A 13 12.33 -12.58 -13.04
C GLY A 13 12.81 -11.96 -11.73
N GLU A 14 12.85 -10.63 -11.68
CA GLU A 14 13.35 -9.89 -10.52
C GLU A 14 12.37 -9.83 -9.34
N GLY A 15 11.08 -10.03 -9.57
CA GLY A 15 10.09 -9.97 -8.48
C GLY A 15 8.62 -10.07 -8.86
N ASP A 16 8.29 -10.47 -10.08
CA ASP A 16 6.89 -10.69 -10.47
C ASP A 16 6.35 -11.95 -9.80
N VAL A 17 5.10 -11.91 -9.34
CA VAL A 17 4.48 -13.06 -8.67
C VAL A 17 3.30 -13.57 -9.47
N TRP A 18 3.31 -14.88 -9.71
CA TRP A 18 2.21 -15.62 -10.33
C TRP A 18 1.58 -16.55 -9.32
N LEU A 19 0.27 -16.75 -9.43
CA LEU A 19 -0.52 -17.62 -8.59
C LEU A 19 -1.11 -18.74 -9.44
N LEU A 20 -0.84 -19.98 -9.06
CA LEU A 20 -1.49 -21.18 -9.56
C LEU A 20 -2.43 -21.74 -8.50
N CYS A 21 -3.72 -21.84 -8.82
CA CYS A 21 -4.69 -22.46 -7.93
C CYS A 21 -4.71 -23.98 -8.11
N LEU A 22 -4.11 -24.71 -7.17
CA LEU A 22 -4.07 -26.19 -7.16
C LEU A 22 -5.23 -26.81 -6.39
N SER A 23 -5.93 -26.01 -5.58
CA SER A 23 -7.09 -26.41 -4.81
C SER A 23 -8.30 -26.64 -5.71
N ASP A 24 -9.18 -27.55 -5.31
CA ASP A 24 -10.48 -27.77 -5.95
C ASP A 24 -11.49 -26.65 -5.64
N HIS A 25 -11.15 -25.72 -4.74
CA HIS A 25 -11.96 -24.56 -4.39
C HIS A 25 -11.30 -23.25 -4.83
N PRO A 26 -12.09 -22.21 -5.15
CA PRO A 26 -11.55 -20.90 -5.45
C PRO A 26 -10.76 -20.29 -4.28
N VAL A 27 -9.79 -19.46 -4.64
CA VAL A 27 -9.03 -18.62 -3.71
C VAL A 27 -9.33 -17.16 -4.00
N PHE A 28 -9.46 -16.37 -2.94
CA PHE A 28 -9.84 -14.97 -3.02
C PHE A 28 -8.62 -14.12 -2.70
N VAL A 29 -8.26 -13.22 -3.61
CA VAL A 29 -6.98 -12.51 -3.58
C VAL A 29 -7.22 -11.01 -3.49
N GLN A 30 -6.54 -10.36 -2.55
CA GLN A 30 -6.34 -8.91 -2.52
C GLN A 30 -5.01 -8.60 -3.20
N SER A 31 -5.06 -7.86 -4.30
CA SER A 31 -3.87 -7.39 -5.01
C SER A 31 -4.16 -6.07 -5.69
N TYR A 32 -3.37 -5.04 -5.36
CA TYR A 32 -3.46 -3.74 -6.03
C TYR A 32 -3.10 -3.81 -7.51
N TYR A 33 -2.23 -4.74 -7.90
CA TYR A 33 -1.95 -5.01 -9.31
C TYR A 33 -3.22 -5.43 -10.03
N LEU A 34 -3.95 -6.41 -9.50
CA LEU A 34 -5.19 -6.89 -10.11
C LEU A 34 -6.30 -5.84 -10.07
N ASP A 35 -6.39 -5.03 -9.02
CA ASP A 35 -7.34 -3.92 -8.95
C ASP A 35 -7.12 -2.97 -10.13
N ARG A 36 -5.87 -2.60 -10.39
CA ARG A 36 -5.51 -1.73 -11.50
C ARG A 36 -5.79 -2.37 -12.85
N GLU A 37 -5.44 -3.64 -13.05
CA GLU A 37 -5.73 -4.37 -14.29
C GLU A 37 -7.24 -4.47 -14.56
N ALA A 38 -8.06 -4.51 -13.50
CA ALA A 38 -9.53 -4.49 -13.58
C ALA A 38 -10.14 -3.08 -13.65
N GLY A 39 -9.33 -2.01 -13.66
CA GLY A 39 -9.81 -0.62 -13.65
C GLY A 39 -10.53 -0.21 -12.37
N ARG A 40 -10.23 -0.87 -11.24
CA ARG A 40 -10.82 -0.61 -9.92
C ARG A 40 -9.92 0.32 -9.09
N ALA A 41 -10.52 0.97 -8.11
CA ALA A 41 -9.76 1.73 -7.12
C ALA A 41 -8.87 0.76 -6.29
N PRO A 42 -7.67 1.20 -5.86
CA PRO A 42 -6.77 0.33 -5.09
C PRO A 42 -7.44 -0.20 -3.81
N GLY A 43 -7.52 -1.53 -3.67
CA GLY A 43 -7.98 -2.23 -2.48
C GLY A 43 -9.50 -2.41 -2.41
N ASP A 44 -10.22 -1.95 -3.43
CA ASP A 44 -11.69 -1.98 -3.49
C ASP A 44 -12.25 -3.30 -4.02
N ALA A 45 -11.41 -4.16 -4.61
CA ALA A 45 -11.87 -5.43 -5.18
C ALA A 45 -11.24 -6.66 -4.50
N VAL A 46 -11.97 -7.76 -4.61
CA VAL A 46 -11.53 -9.11 -4.21
C VAL A 46 -11.56 -9.99 -5.44
N HIS A 47 -10.40 -10.49 -5.84
CA HIS A 47 -10.22 -11.24 -7.07
C HIS A 47 -10.40 -12.73 -6.82
N LYS A 48 -11.44 -13.32 -7.43
CA LYS A 48 -11.75 -14.75 -7.27
C LYS A 48 -10.99 -15.58 -8.30
N ILE A 49 -10.03 -16.37 -7.85
CA ILE A 49 -9.21 -17.22 -8.68
C ILE A 49 -9.75 -18.65 -8.64
N TYR A 50 -10.19 -19.14 -9.80
CA TYR A 50 -10.77 -20.46 -9.94
C TYR A 50 -9.71 -21.57 -9.95
N PRO A 51 -10.07 -22.81 -9.59
CA PRO A 51 -9.19 -23.97 -9.72
C PRO A 51 -8.52 -24.04 -11.10
N LEU A 52 -7.24 -24.44 -11.11
CA LEU A 52 -6.38 -24.55 -12.30
C LEU A 52 -6.04 -23.23 -13.00
N ALA A 53 -6.53 -22.08 -12.53
CA ALA A 53 -6.12 -20.80 -13.08
C ALA A 53 -4.67 -20.48 -12.69
N TYR A 54 -3.89 -20.02 -13.68
CA TYR A 54 -2.54 -19.50 -13.52
C TYR A 54 -2.50 -18.05 -13.98
N ILE A 55 -2.34 -17.12 -13.03
CA ILE A 55 -2.42 -15.69 -13.33
C ILE A 55 -1.31 -14.90 -12.64
N LYS A 56 -0.92 -13.77 -13.24
CA LYS A 56 -0.04 -12.80 -12.60
C LYS A 56 -0.82 -12.03 -11.54
N VAL A 57 -0.31 -11.99 -10.31
CA VAL A 57 -0.95 -11.31 -9.17
C VAL A 57 -0.13 -10.15 -8.64
N PHE A 58 1.10 -9.96 -9.11
CA PHE A 58 1.98 -8.85 -8.75
C PHE A 58 3.00 -8.56 -9.86
N ASP A 59 3.25 -7.29 -10.11
CA ASP A 59 4.28 -6.79 -11.03
C ASP A 59 5.22 -5.84 -10.28
N LEU A 60 6.51 -6.18 -10.23
CA LEU A 60 7.49 -5.42 -9.45
C LEU A 60 7.69 -4.02 -10.03
N ARG A 61 7.74 -3.88 -11.35
CA ARG A 61 7.99 -2.60 -12.02
C ARG A 61 6.81 -1.65 -11.84
N GLN A 62 5.60 -2.16 -11.93
CA GLN A 62 4.37 -1.42 -11.70
C GLN A 62 4.30 -0.95 -10.25
N CYS A 63 4.62 -1.85 -9.31
CA CYS A 63 4.66 -1.55 -7.88
C CYS A 63 5.66 -0.42 -7.58
N HIS A 64 6.88 -0.50 -8.12
CA HIS A 64 7.90 0.54 -7.95
C HIS A 64 7.46 1.90 -8.50
N HIS A 65 6.95 1.97 -9.74
CA HIS A 65 6.44 3.23 -10.29
C HIS A 65 5.32 3.83 -9.43
N GLN A 66 4.44 2.99 -8.90
CA GLN A 66 3.35 3.43 -8.04
C GLN A 66 3.87 3.96 -6.70
N MET A 67 4.84 3.29 -6.08
CA MET A 67 5.49 3.77 -4.85
C MET A 67 6.12 5.15 -5.05
N THR A 68 6.93 5.33 -6.11
CA THR A 68 7.59 6.61 -6.38
C THR A 68 6.57 7.72 -6.63
N SER A 69 5.52 7.45 -7.41
CA SER A 69 4.47 8.43 -7.70
C SER A 69 3.66 8.81 -6.45
N GLN A 70 3.33 7.84 -5.59
CA GLN A 70 2.61 8.11 -4.35
C GLN A 70 3.50 8.86 -3.35
N ALA A 71 4.78 8.50 -3.23
CA ALA A 71 5.75 9.20 -2.39
C ALA A 71 5.96 10.66 -2.83
N SER A 72 6.12 10.92 -4.13
CA SER A 72 6.27 12.28 -4.66
C SER A 72 5.01 13.13 -4.42
N THR A 73 3.84 12.53 -4.59
CA THR A 73 2.55 13.20 -4.33
C THR A 73 2.38 13.53 -2.85
N ALA A 74 2.74 12.59 -1.97
CA ALA A 74 2.72 12.80 -0.52
C ALA A 74 3.62 13.97 -0.11
N GLN A 75 4.83 14.02 -0.67
CA GLN A 75 5.79 15.10 -0.41
C GLN A 75 5.27 16.46 -0.91
N ALA A 76 4.71 16.51 -2.11
CA ALA A 76 4.12 17.74 -2.65
C ALA A 76 2.94 18.23 -1.79
N ALA A 77 2.09 17.31 -1.31
CA ALA A 77 1.00 17.64 -0.40
C ALA A 77 1.51 18.14 0.96
N ALA A 78 2.55 17.51 1.51
CA ALA A 78 3.21 17.94 2.75
C ALA A 78 3.74 19.37 2.65
N ALA A 79 4.47 19.66 1.57
CA ALA A 79 5.05 20.98 1.32
C ALA A 79 3.97 22.05 1.12
N ALA A 80 2.90 21.73 0.38
CA ALA A 80 1.78 22.64 0.20
C ALA A 80 1.06 22.96 1.53
N GLN A 81 0.87 21.95 2.39
CA GLN A 81 0.31 22.13 3.72
C GLN A 81 1.21 23.01 4.61
N ALA A 82 2.52 22.76 4.62
CA ALA A 82 3.47 23.56 5.38
C ALA A 82 3.48 25.03 4.92
N ALA A 83 3.46 25.28 3.61
CA ALA A 83 3.41 26.63 3.05
C ALA A 83 2.11 27.38 3.38
N ALA A 84 0.96 26.70 3.35
CA ALA A 84 -0.33 27.30 3.70
C ALA A 84 -0.39 27.77 5.16
N VAL A 85 0.26 27.04 6.08
CA VAL A 85 0.33 27.41 7.50
C VAL A 85 1.31 28.57 7.72
N ALA A 86 2.46 28.56 7.04
CA ALA A 86 3.46 29.63 7.13
C ALA A 86 2.96 30.97 6.55
N GLY A 87 2.06 30.93 5.56
CA GLY A 87 1.44 32.11 4.95
C GLY A 87 0.36 32.80 5.80
N HIS A 88 0.00 32.28 6.98
CA HIS A 88 -0.95 32.91 7.89
C HIS A 88 -0.26 33.99 8.75
N ILE A 89 0.09 35.12 8.13
CA ILE A 89 0.62 36.30 8.83
C ILE A 89 -0.56 37.15 9.33
N PRO A 90 -0.75 37.38 10.64
CA PRO A 90 -1.77 38.29 11.13
C PRO A 90 -1.37 39.74 10.81
N GLY A 91 -2.34 40.53 10.31
CA GLY A 91 -2.16 41.92 9.94
C GLY A 91 -1.91 42.86 11.14
N PRO A 92 -1.81 44.19 10.91
CA PRO A 92 -1.22 45.19 11.82
C PRO A 92 -1.86 45.40 13.21
N HIS A 93 -2.82 44.57 13.61
CA HIS A 93 -3.41 44.55 14.95
C HIS A 93 -2.98 43.34 15.80
N SER A 94 -1.97 42.56 15.38
CA SER A 94 -1.41 41.48 16.20
C SER A 94 -0.51 42.05 17.29
N VAL A 95 -1.08 42.32 18.46
CA VAL A 95 -0.33 42.63 19.68
C VAL A 95 0.60 41.46 20.01
N GLY A 96 1.89 41.75 20.15
CA GLY A 96 2.95 40.77 20.27
C GLY A 96 2.82 39.87 21.51
N GLY A 97 3.22 38.61 21.33
CA GLY A 97 3.40 37.67 22.43
C GLY A 97 3.67 36.26 21.92
N ILE A 98 4.95 35.85 21.97
CA ILE A 98 5.44 34.45 22.01
C ILE A 98 4.76 33.47 21.03
N ALA A 99 5.27 33.41 19.80
CA ALA A 99 4.98 32.30 18.91
C ALA A 99 5.45 30.99 19.58
N PRO A 100 4.59 29.97 19.73
CA PRO A 100 5.07 28.69 20.22
C PRO A 100 5.99 28.09 19.16
N ALA A 101 7.15 27.58 19.59
CA ALA A 101 8.01 26.73 18.77
C ALA A 101 7.28 25.40 18.54
N VAL A 102 6.28 25.39 17.65
CA VAL A 102 5.60 24.16 17.27
C VAL A 102 6.46 23.51 16.19
N SER A 103 7.35 22.61 16.62
CA SER A 103 7.97 21.63 15.73
C SER A 103 6.85 20.74 15.17
N LEU A 104 6.28 21.12 14.03
CA LEU A 104 5.31 20.29 13.32
C LEU A 104 6.05 19.19 12.57
N SER A 105 6.00 17.97 13.10
CA SER A 105 6.32 16.78 12.32
C SER A 105 5.21 16.55 11.29
N SER A 106 5.62 16.51 10.02
CA SER A 106 4.76 16.33 8.86
C SER A 106 4.07 14.96 8.86
N ALA A 107 2.87 14.85 9.43
CA ALA A 107 1.98 13.72 9.16
C ALA A 107 1.17 14.01 7.89
N ALA A 108 1.86 14.11 6.75
CA ALA A 108 1.25 14.41 5.46
C ALA A 108 0.67 13.14 4.82
N GLY A 109 -0.66 13.00 4.90
CA GLY A 109 -1.58 12.45 3.87
C GLY A 109 -1.42 11.04 3.27
N ILE A 110 -0.24 10.44 3.23
CA ILE A 110 0.03 9.08 2.76
C ILE A 110 1.04 8.50 3.74
N GLY A 111 0.59 7.57 4.57
CA GLY A 111 1.47 6.93 5.55
C GLY A 111 2.45 5.99 4.86
N VAL A 112 3.61 5.77 5.47
CA VAL A 112 4.52 4.66 5.12
C VAL A 112 3.75 3.33 5.08
N ASP A 113 2.73 3.18 5.94
CA ASP A 113 1.80 2.06 5.94
C ASP A 113 1.01 1.90 4.63
N ASP A 114 0.57 2.99 3.98
CA ASP A 114 -0.19 2.90 2.73
C ASP A 114 0.71 2.43 1.59
N LEU A 115 1.95 2.92 1.53
CA LEU A 115 2.95 2.45 0.57
C LEU A 115 3.35 0.99 0.84
N ARG A 116 3.50 0.60 2.11
CA ARG A 116 3.81 -0.78 2.51
C ARG A 116 2.77 -1.75 1.99
N ARG A 117 1.48 -1.39 1.98
CA ARG A 117 0.43 -2.26 1.45
C ARG A 117 0.63 -2.61 -0.02
N LEU A 118 1.31 -1.79 -0.82
CA LEU A 118 1.66 -2.11 -2.21
C LEU A 118 2.54 -3.36 -2.33
N CYS A 119 3.28 -3.69 -1.27
CA CYS A 119 4.21 -4.82 -1.20
C CYS A 119 3.59 -6.08 -0.59
N ILE A 120 2.28 -6.08 -0.33
CA ILE A 120 1.60 -7.15 0.41
C ILE A 120 0.49 -7.75 -0.46
N LEU A 121 0.48 -9.07 -0.56
CA LEU A 121 -0.65 -9.82 -1.10
C LEU A 121 -1.41 -10.48 0.05
N ARG A 122 -2.75 -10.51 -0.04
CA ARG A 122 -3.56 -11.29 0.91
C ARG A 122 -4.43 -12.30 0.18
N LEU A 123 -4.46 -13.51 0.71
CA LEU A 123 -5.19 -14.61 0.10
C LEU A 123 -6.07 -15.29 1.14
N SER A 124 -7.35 -15.50 0.83
CA SER A 124 -8.27 -16.32 1.61
C SER A 124 -8.61 -17.59 0.85
N PHE A 125 -8.55 -18.73 1.53
CA PHE A 125 -8.90 -20.02 0.95
C PHE A 125 -10.39 -20.29 1.12
N VAL A 126 -11.05 -20.79 0.06
CA VAL A 126 -12.44 -21.29 0.05
C VAL A 126 -13.52 -20.21 0.24
N LYS A 127 -13.31 -19.22 1.11
CA LYS A 127 -14.31 -18.21 1.47
C LYS A 127 -13.85 -16.80 1.08
N GLY A 128 -14.68 -16.10 0.31
CA GLY A 128 -14.49 -14.69 -0.01
C GLY A 128 -15.00 -13.75 1.09
N TRP A 129 -14.65 -12.49 0.92
CA TRP A 129 -15.07 -11.34 1.73
C TRP A 129 -15.38 -10.14 0.81
N GLY A 130 -16.03 -9.12 1.35
CA GLY A 130 -16.46 -7.92 0.63
C GLY A 130 -18.00 -7.77 0.61
N PRO A 131 -18.53 -6.76 -0.09
CA PRO A 131 -19.96 -6.43 -0.09
C PRO A 131 -20.88 -7.58 -0.52
N ASP A 132 -20.41 -8.44 -1.41
CA ASP A 132 -21.15 -9.60 -1.93
C ASP A 132 -21.06 -10.84 -1.02
N TYR A 133 -20.40 -10.72 0.13
CA TYR A 133 -20.18 -11.82 1.07
C TYR A 133 -20.69 -11.48 2.47
N PRO A 134 -21.02 -12.50 3.28
CA PRO A 134 -21.34 -12.29 4.70
C PRO A 134 -20.19 -11.68 5.52
N ARG A 135 -18.96 -11.74 5.00
CA ARG A 135 -17.73 -11.31 5.66
C ARG A 135 -17.29 -9.98 5.05
N GLN A 136 -17.12 -8.96 5.87
CA GLN A 136 -16.73 -7.63 5.38
C GLN A 136 -15.21 -7.52 5.21
N SER A 137 -14.44 -8.15 6.10
CA SER A 137 -12.98 -8.18 6.05
C SER A 137 -12.41 -9.57 5.84
N ILE A 138 -11.21 -9.66 5.26
CA ILE A 138 -10.44 -10.91 5.18
C ILE A 138 -10.18 -11.50 6.58
N LYS A 139 -10.11 -10.68 7.62
CA LYS A 139 -9.92 -11.14 9.01
C LYS A 139 -11.07 -12.00 9.54
N GLU A 140 -12.25 -11.91 8.93
CA GLU A 140 -13.43 -12.72 9.25
C GLU A 140 -13.46 -14.05 8.47
N THR A 141 -12.48 -14.29 7.60
CA THR A 141 -12.35 -15.55 6.86
C THR A 141 -11.70 -16.61 7.76
N PRO A 142 -12.08 -17.90 7.59
CA PRO A 142 -11.66 -18.96 8.50
C PRO A 142 -10.16 -19.29 8.41
N CYS A 143 -9.54 -19.04 7.24
CA CYS A 143 -8.14 -19.32 6.99
C CYS A 143 -7.64 -18.47 5.82
N TRP A 144 -6.62 -17.65 6.07
CA TRP A 144 -6.03 -16.74 5.10
C TRP A 144 -4.54 -16.57 5.38
N ILE A 145 -3.80 -16.06 4.39
CA ILE A 145 -2.38 -15.75 4.49
C ILE A 145 -2.11 -14.33 4.01
N GLU A 146 -1.07 -13.73 4.60
CA GLU A 146 -0.49 -12.46 4.17
C GLU A 146 0.92 -12.71 3.67
N VAL A 147 1.19 -12.34 2.43
CA VAL A 147 2.48 -12.56 1.78
C VAL A 147 3.18 -11.21 1.63
N HIS A 148 4.35 -11.10 2.26
CA HIS A 148 5.20 -9.92 2.17
C HIS A 148 6.24 -10.11 1.07
N LEU A 149 6.28 -9.18 0.12
CA LEU A 149 7.19 -9.26 -1.03
C LEU A 149 8.48 -8.51 -0.71
N HIS A 150 9.51 -9.26 -0.31
CA HIS A 150 10.76 -8.67 0.19
C HIS A 150 11.44 -7.74 -0.81
N ARG A 151 11.47 -8.10 -2.11
CA ARG A 151 12.09 -7.23 -3.11
C ARG A 151 11.35 -5.90 -3.26
N ALA A 152 10.02 -5.91 -3.20
CA ALA A 152 9.22 -4.70 -3.22
C ALA A 152 9.43 -3.85 -1.96
N LEU A 153 9.53 -4.49 -0.79
CA LEU A 153 9.83 -3.80 0.48
C LEU A 153 11.22 -3.15 0.48
N GLN A 154 12.21 -3.76 -0.16
CA GLN A 154 13.53 -3.14 -0.34
C GLN A 154 13.45 -1.87 -1.21
N LEU A 155 12.72 -1.94 -2.33
CA LEU A 155 12.50 -0.77 -3.18
C LEU A 155 11.71 0.33 -2.46
N LEU A 156 10.75 -0.05 -1.61
CA LEU A 156 10.05 0.89 -0.76
C LEU A 156 11.02 1.60 0.19
N ASP A 157 11.92 0.85 0.84
CA ASP A 157 12.93 1.41 1.72
C ASP A 157 13.84 2.39 0.96
N GLU A 158 14.30 2.04 -0.24
CA GLU A 158 15.06 2.93 -1.13
C GLU A 158 14.29 4.22 -1.44
N VAL A 159 13.01 4.13 -1.81
CA VAL A 159 12.16 5.29 -2.06
C VAL A 159 12.00 6.16 -0.81
N LEU A 160 11.76 5.56 0.35
CA LEU A 160 11.60 6.32 1.60
C LEU A 160 12.87 7.07 2.01
N HIS A 161 14.05 6.50 1.76
CA HIS A 161 15.33 7.18 2.01
C HIS A 161 15.58 8.37 1.08
N THR A 162 14.93 8.44 -0.08
CA THR A 162 15.00 9.62 -0.97
C THR A 162 14.13 10.79 -0.52
N ILE A 163 13.18 10.56 0.39
CA ILE A 163 12.32 11.61 0.92
C ILE A 163 13.14 12.42 1.93
N PRO A 164 13.32 13.74 1.73
CA PRO A 164 14.06 14.57 2.67
C PRO A 164 13.41 14.52 4.05
N ILE A 165 14.15 14.09 5.06
CA ILE A 165 13.76 14.28 6.46
C ILE A 165 14.01 15.75 6.77
N ASP A 166 12.97 16.58 6.69
CA ASP A 166 13.06 17.96 7.16
C ASP A 166 13.30 17.95 8.67
N GLY A 167 14.53 18.31 9.06
CA GLY A 167 14.87 18.67 10.44
C GLY A 167 15.96 17.85 11.13
N ALA A 168 17.22 17.91 10.68
CA ALA A 168 18.41 17.81 11.56
C ALA A 168 19.74 18.05 10.80
N ARG A 169 19.95 19.23 10.21
CA ARG A 169 21.32 19.73 9.89
C ARG A 169 21.47 21.24 10.12
N GLY A 170 20.86 21.75 11.19
CA GLY A 170 21.22 23.03 11.77
C GLY A 170 21.99 22.81 13.05
N ASN A 171 23.31 22.65 12.94
CA ASN A 171 24.31 23.00 13.96
C ASN A 171 25.70 22.64 13.42
N LEU A 172 26.38 23.64 12.88
CA LEU A 172 27.75 24.06 13.21
C LEU A 172 28.00 25.41 12.53
#